data_AF-A0AAV5T5Y2-F1
#
_entry.id   AF-A0AAV5T5Y2-F1
#
_cell.length_a   1.000
_cell.length_b   1.000
_cell.length_c   1.000
_cell.angle_alpha   90.00
_cell.angle_beta   90.00
_cell.angle_gamma   90.00
#
_symmetry.space_group_name_H-M   'P 1'
#
loop_
_entity.id
_entity.type
_entity.pdbx_description
1 polymer ?
#
loop_
_entity_poly.entity_id
_entity_poly.type
_entity_poly.pdbx_seq_one_letter_code
_entity_poly.pdbx_strand_id
1 'polypeptide(L)'
;RKFSDPIAEKIIPFLPCDVEMGLGGTILCKVTRPGGSVLLHPEQVLAALLSHLKSEVEATNPAISDCVVSVPFFFTDAQRRAVRSAFEIVKLKPLRVVNETTAIALA
;
A
#
# COMPACT_ATOMS: atom_id res chain seq x y z
N ARG A 1 10.71 -0.22 -2.32
CA ARG A 1 11.81 -0.38 -3.32
C ARG A 1 12.38 0.98 -3.60
N LYS A 2 13.63 1.05 -4.06
CA LYS A 2 14.22 2.33 -4.45
C LYS A 2 13.81 2.68 -5.88
N PHE A 3 13.80 3.97 -6.20
CA PHE A 3 13.50 4.48 -7.53
C PHE A 3 14.47 3.92 -8.59
N SER A 4 15.73 3.73 -8.22
CA SER A 4 16.79 3.18 -9.09
C SER A 4 16.78 1.65 -9.24
N ASP A 5 15.74 0.95 -8.78
CA ASP A 5 15.64 -0.50 -8.92
C ASP A 5 15.21 -0.83 -10.37
N PRO A 6 15.93 -1.69 -11.11
CA PRO A 6 15.59 -2.02 -12.51
C PRO A 6 14.21 -2.64 -12.67
N ILE A 7 13.64 -3.23 -11.61
CA ILE A 7 12.26 -3.71 -11.64
C ILE A 7 11.29 -2.54 -11.48
N ALA A 8 11.62 -1.53 -10.66
CA ALA A 8 10.79 -0.34 -10.53
C ALA A 8 10.73 0.42 -11.86
N GLU A 9 11.86 0.66 -12.51
CA GLU A 9 11.93 1.33 -13.82
C GLU A 9 11.04 0.68 -14.88
N LYS A 10 10.94 -0.66 -14.88
CA LYS A 10 10.06 -1.39 -15.78
C LYS A 10 8.57 -1.26 -15.46
N ILE A 11 8.22 -1.03 -14.20
CA ILE A 11 6.83 -0.95 -13.73
C ILE A 11 6.29 0.49 -13.83
N ILE A 12 7.14 1.48 -13.58
CA ILE A 12 6.80 2.91 -13.63
C ILE A 12 5.96 3.32 -14.86
N PRO A 13 6.30 2.94 -16.11
CA PRO A 13 5.51 3.34 -17.28
C PRO A 13 4.10 2.74 -17.33
N PHE A 14 3.82 1.70 -16.52
CA PHE A 14 2.49 1.10 -16.42
C PHE A 14 1.67 1.67 -15.26
N LEU A 15 2.24 2.58 -14.46
CA LEU A 15 1.51 3.21 -13.37
C LEU A 15 0.57 4.31 -13.91
N PRO A 16 -0.64 4.45 -13.34
CA PRO A 16 -1.58 5.47 -13.76
C PRO A 16 -1.22 6.88 -13.26
N CYS A 17 -0.12 7.02 -12.50
CA CYS A 17 0.34 8.26 -11.93
C CYS A 17 1.83 8.47 -12.20
N ASP A 18 2.22 9.75 -12.33
CA ASP A 18 3.62 10.12 -12.39
C ASP A 18 4.29 9.79 -11.06
N VAL A 19 5.54 9.34 -11.14
CA VAL A 19 6.37 9.10 -9.97
C VAL A 19 7.60 10.00 -9.99
N GLU A 20 7.96 10.49 -8.81
CA GLU A 20 9.15 11.32 -8.59
C GLU A 20 10.07 10.63 -7.58
N MET A 21 11.37 10.90 -7.70
CA MET A 21 12.36 10.39 -6.75
C MET A 21 12.35 11.25 -5.49
N GLY A 22 12.02 10.64 -4.35
CA GLY A 22 12.11 11.24 -3.03
C GLY A 22 13.50 11.13 -2.41
N LEU A 23 13.63 11.69 -1.21
CA LEU A 23 14.86 11.61 -0.41
C LEU A 23 15.32 10.16 -0.22
N GLY A 24 16.63 9.93 -0.35
CA GLY A 24 17.23 8.59 -0.21
C GLY A 24 16.88 7.60 -1.32
N GLY A 25 16.36 8.07 -2.46
CA GLY A 25 15.96 7.23 -3.59
C GLY A 25 14.64 6.51 -3.34
N THR A 26 13.78 7.07 -2.49
CA THR A 26 12.40 6.58 -2.29
C THR A 26 11.54 6.94 -3.50
N ILE A 27 10.45 6.19 -3.72
CA ILE A 27 9.50 6.46 -4.80
C ILE A 27 8.38 7.30 -4.19
N LEU A 28 8.03 8.41 -4.84
CA LEU A 28 6.88 9.24 -4.51
C LEU A 28 5.90 9.21 -5.66
N CYS A 29 4.62 9.00 -5.38
CA CYS A 29 3.55 9.06 -6.36
C CYS A 29 2.95 10.47 -6.37
N LYS A 30 2.92 11.11 -7.54
CA LYS A 30 2.26 12.39 -7.73
C LYS A 30 0.77 12.17 -7.94
N VAL A 31 -0.02 12.69 -7.02
CA VAL A 31 -1.48 12.57 -7.06
C VAL A 31 -2.08 13.96 -7.25
N THR A 32 -2.86 14.12 -8.32
CA THR A 32 -3.60 15.37 -8.60
C THR A 32 -4.93 15.33 -7.86
N ARG A 33 -5.20 16.36 -7.05
CA ARG A 33 -6.48 16.56 -6.35
C ARG A 33 -7.05 17.94 -6.69
N PRO A 34 -8.36 18.17 -6.48
CA PRO A 34 -8.92 19.51 -6.56
C PRO A 34 -8.17 20.42 -5.57
N GLY A 35 -7.37 21.36 -6.09
CA GLY A 35 -6.51 22.24 -5.27
C GLY A 35 -4.99 22.04 -5.43
N GLY A 36 -4.53 21.08 -6.25
CA GLY A 36 -3.11 20.96 -6.63
C GLY A 36 -2.59 19.52 -6.72
N SER A 37 -1.33 19.37 -7.10
CA SER A 37 -0.62 18.09 -7.08
C SER A 37 0.14 17.91 -5.76
N VAL A 38 -0.03 16.76 -5.12
CA VAL A 38 0.67 16.38 -3.89
C VAL A 38 1.51 15.13 -4.15
N LEU A 39 2.72 15.11 -3.61
CA LEU A 39 3.60 13.93 -3.62
C LEU A 39 3.29 13.08 -2.39
N LEU A 40 2.96 11.81 -2.61
CA LEU A 40 2.62 10.85 -1.57
C LEU A 40 3.52 9.64 -1.65
N HIS A 41 3.86 9.07 -0.50
CA HIS A 41 4.50 7.78 -0.46
C HIS A 41 3.53 6.65 -0.88
N PRO A 42 4.01 5.55 -1.49
CA PRO A 42 3.18 4.41 -1.85
C PRO A 42 2.35 3.86 -0.69
N GLU A 43 2.92 3.83 0.53
CA GLU A 43 2.20 3.44 1.74
C GLU A 43 1.05 4.37 2.09
N GLN A 44 1.15 5.68 1.80
CA GLN A 44 0.06 6.64 2.02
C GLN A 44 -1.05 6.48 0.98
N VAL A 45 -0.69 6.16 -0.27
CA VAL A 45 -1.67 5.83 -1.32
C VAL A 45 -2.43 4.55 -0.93
N LEU A 46 -1.72 3.53 -0.46
CA LEU A 46 -2.33 2.30 0.04
C LEU A 46 -3.22 2.57 1.26
N ALA A 47 -2.78 3.40 2.21
CA ALA A 47 -3.58 3.80 3.36
C ALA A 47 -4.89 4.51 2.94
N ALA A 48 -4.85 5.35 1.90
CA ALA A 48 -6.05 5.99 1.38
C ALA A 48 -7.06 4.96 0.83
N LEU A 49 -6.59 3.95 0.10
CA LEU A 49 -7.43 2.84 -0.36
C LEU A 49 -8.01 2.05 0.83
N LEU A 50 -7.19 1.69 1.81
CA LEU A 50 -7.62 0.95 3.00
C LEU A 50 -8.65 1.74 3.82
N SER A 51 -8.51 3.06 3.90
CA SER A 51 -9.46 3.93 4.60
C SER A 51 -10.85 3.88 3.94
N HIS A 52 -10.88 3.89 2.61
CA HIS A 52 -12.12 3.79 1.85
C HIS A 52 -12.78 2.41 2.05
N LEU A 53 -12.01 1.33 1.90
CA LEU A 53 -12.51 -0.03 2.13
C LEU A 53 -13.03 -0.22 3.56
N LYS A 54 -12.30 0.29 4.57
CA LYS A 54 -12.75 0.27 5.96
C LYS A 54 -14.10 0.97 6.12
N SER A 55 -14.25 2.17 5.56
CA SER A 55 -15.49 2.94 5.64
C SER A 55 -16.67 2.21 4.99
N GLU A 56 -16.46 1.49 3.89
CA GLU A 56 -17.53 0.73 3.24
C GLU A 56 -17.97 -0.46 4.10
N VAL A 57 -17.04 -1.18 4.71
CA VAL A 57 -17.38 -2.32 5.56
C VAL A 57 -18.05 -1.85 6.86
N GLU A 58 -17.53 -0.80 7.49
CA GLU A 58 -18.12 -0.20 8.71
C GLU A 58 -19.48 0.46 8.47
N ALA A 59 -19.85 0.77 7.22
CA ALA A 59 -21.19 1.27 6.92
C ALA A 59 -22.29 0.23 7.19
N THR A 60 -21.94 -1.07 7.16
CA THR A 60 -22.88 -2.19 7.36
C THR A 60 -22.50 -3.08 8.55
N ASN A 61 -21.42 -2.77 9.27
CA ASN A 61 -20.88 -3.58 10.37
C ASN A 61 -20.40 -2.68 11.52
N PRO A 62 -20.25 -3.24 12.74
CA PRO A 62 -19.55 -2.54 13.82
C PRO A 62 -18.12 -2.16 13.46
N ALA A 63 -17.54 -1.22 14.21
CA ALA A 63 -16.17 -0.75 14.00
C ALA A 63 -15.15 -1.89 13.95
N ILE A 64 -14.23 -1.82 12.99
CA ILE A 64 -13.25 -2.87 12.71
C ILE A 64 -11.86 -2.41 13.16
N SER A 65 -11.23 -3.25 13.97
CA SER A 65 -9.88 -3.03 14.52
C SER A 65 -8.83 -3.96 13.91
N ASP A 66 -9.18 -5.22 13.66
CA ASP A 66 -8.23 -6.28 13.35
C ASP A 66 -8.43 -6.83 11.94
N CYS A 67 -7.34 -7.19 11.26
CA CYS A 67 -7.39 -7.73 9.91
C CYS A 67 -6.29 -8.77 9.66
N VAL A 68 -6.47 -9.57 8.60
CA VAL A 68 -5.42 -10.44 8.02
C VAL A 68 -5.13 -9.92 6.62
N VAL A 69 -3.84 -9.80 6.31
CA VAL A 69 -3.40 -9.18 5.06
C VAL A 69 -2.62 -10.19 4.24
N SER A 70 -2.99 -10.39 2.98
CA SER A 70 -2.18 -11.14 2.02
C SER A 70 -1.18 -10.23 1.33
N VAL A 71 0.03 -10.75 1.08
CA VAL A 71 1.05 -10.08 0.28
C VAL A 71 1.61 -11.06 -0.76
N PRO A 72 2.08 -10.56 -1.93
CA PRO A 72 2.71 -11.41 -2.92
C PRO A 72 3.95 -12.10 -2.35
N PHE A 73 4.19 -13.35 -2.75
CA PHE A 73 5.28 -14.17 -2.20
C PHE A 73 6.68 -13.56 -2.46
N PHE A 74 6.83 -12.78 -3.53
CA PHE A 74 8.07 -12.14 -3.95
C PHE A 74 8.33 -10.79 -3.26
N PHE A 75 7.47 -10.35 -2.33
CA PHE A 75 7.71 -9.13 -1.56
C PHE A 75 8.85 -9.30 -0.57
N THR A 76 9.76 -8.33 -0.57
CA THR A 76 10.85 -8.26 0.42
C THR A 76 10.34 -7.82 1.79
N ASP A 77 11.13 -8.05 2.84
CA ASP A 77 10.76 -7.62 4.19
C ASP A 77 10.55 -6.09 4.29
N ALA A 78 11.32 -5.30 3.55
CA ALA A 78 11.12 -3.85 3.48
C ALA A 78 9.74 -3.49 2.89
N GLN A 79 9.29 -4.20 1.85
CA GLN A 79 7.95 -4.00 1.27
C GLN A 79 6.85 -4.47 2.22
N ARG A 80 7.04 -5.61 2.90
CA ARG A 80 6.09 -6.09 3.91
C ARG A 80 5.95 -5.11 5.08
N ARG A 81 7.04 -4.49 5.52
CA ARG A 81 7.00 -3.41 6.53
C ARG A 81 6.25 -2.19 6.00
N ALA A 82 6.51 -1.75 4.77
CA ALA A 82 5.78 -0.63 4.17
C ALA A 82 4.26 -0.88 4.07
N VAL A 83 3.86 -2.10 3.71
CA VAL A 83 2.45 -2.50 3.73
C VAL A 83 1.90 -2.38 5.14
N ARG A 84 2.57 -2.93 6.17
CA ARG A 84 2.12 -2.80 7.57
C ARG A 84 1.99 -1.34 8.01
N SER A 85 2.94 -0.48 7.64
CA SER A 85 2.85 0.95 7.94
C SER A 85 1.61 1.61 7.33
N ALA A 86 1.17 1.18 6.14
CA ALA A 86 -0.10 1.65 5.57
C ALA A 86 -1.32 1.26 6.41
N PHE A 87 -1.33 0.05 6.99
CA PHE A 87 -2.39 -0.40 7.91
C PHE A 87 -2.38 0.36 9.24
N GLU A 88 -1.18 0.67 9.75
CA GLU A 88 -1.02 1.47 10.97
C GLU A 88 -1.57 2.90 10.80
N ILE A 89 -1.36 3.52 9.64
CA ILE A 89 -1.90 4.86 9.31
C ILE A 89 -3.44 4.89 9.45
N VAL A 90 -4.13 3.82 9.07
CA VAL A 90 -5.60 3.72 9.13
C VAL A 90 -6.12 3.09 10.43
N LYS A 91 -5.24 2.86 11.40
CA LYS A 91 -5.56 2.21 12.69
C LYS A 91 -6.20 0.83 12.52
N LEU A 92 -5.78 0.07 11.51
CA LEU A 92 -6.11 -1.34 11.38
C LEU A 92 -4.91 -2.16 11.82
N LYS A 93 -5.12 -3.13 12.71
CA LYS A 93 -4.07 -3.99 13.23
C LYS A 93 -4.00 -5.28 12.40
N PRO A 94 -2.93 -5.48 11.60
CA PRO A 94 -2.73 -6.74 10.91
C PRO A 94 -2.30 -7.82 11.91
N LEU A 95 -3.21 -8.74 12.24
CA LEU A 95 -2.93 -9.88 13.11
C LEU A 95 -1.91 -10.84 12.46
N ARG A 96 -2.01 -11.00 11.13
CA ARG A 96 -1.09 -11.81 10.35
C ARG A 96 -0.93 -11.22 8.96
N VAL A 97 0.32 -11.21 8.49
CA VAL A 97 0.63 -10.99 7.08
C VAL A 97 0.97 -12.35 6.48
N VAL A 98 0.14 -12.83 5.56
CA VAL A 98 0.26 -14.14 4.92
C VAL A 98 0.68 -14.00 3.46
N ASN A 99 1.32 -15.03 2.91
CA ASN A 99 1.54 -15.06 1.46
C ASN A 99 0.21 -15.30 0.74
N GLU A 100 0.01 -14.64 -0.39
CA GLU A 100 -1.17 -14.80 -1.23
C GLU A 100 -1.41 -16.26 -1.63
N THR A 101 -0.37 -16.99 -2.04
CA THR A 101 -0.48 -18.42 -2.39
C THR A 101 -0.91 -19.29 -1.21
N THR A 102 -0.50 -18.94 0.01
CA THR A 102 -0.96 -19.62 1.22
C THR A 102 -2.40 -19.26 1.56
N ALA A 103 -2.81 -18.01 1.34
CA ALA A 103 -4.20 -17.60 1.52
C ALA A 103 -5.13 -18.33 0.54
N ILE A 104 -4.72 -18.50 -0.72
CA ILE A 104 -5.46 -19.28 -1.73
C ILE A 104 -5.58 -20.74 -1.31
N ALA A 105 -4.50 -21.35 -0.83
CA ALA A 105 -4.52 -22.75 -0.40
C ALA A 105 -5.40 -23.01 0.84
N LEU A 106 -5.76 -21.96 1.59
CA LEU A 106 -6.60 -22.03 2.80
C LEU A 106 -8.06 -21.63 2.54
N ALA A 107 -8.38 -21.09 1.36
CA ALA A 107 -9.73 -20.67 0.97
C ALA A 107 -10.56 -21.85 0.48
#